data_AF-A0A7X7S3Y4-F1
#
_entry.id   AF-A0A7X7S3Y4-F1
#
_cell.length_a   1.000
_cell.length_b   1.000
_cell.length_c   1.000
_cell.angle_alpha   90.00
_cell.angle_beta   90.00
_cell.angle_gamma   90.00
#
_symmetry.space_group_name_H-M   'P 1'
#
loop_
_entity.id
_entity.type
_entity.pdbx_description
1 polymer ?
#
loop_
_entity_poly.entity_id
_entity_poly.type
_entity_poly.pdbx_seq_one_letter_code
_entity_poly.pdbx_strand_id
1 'polypeptide(L)'
;LGLGTEDAAELLHRAPGGGWGPADVALLDEAAELLGVDDTDAAAADRATRERDLAYARRVLAGSGTRGVSAEAMADRFAESDTRVLAERAAADRTWAYGHAVVDEAQELSPMQWRMLLRRVPSGSLTVVGDVNQTSSVGGSTSWDSLAAQHPRRRWTVVELTVNYRTPQSVMDAALPVLRAMDPAATAPVSARSGEDTPWRLEVEDDLVAVTARLAAQEHAALEGGHLAVIAPTALVPALASAVAESVQGSSSGADLDLASSCVVIDPTRAKGLEFDGVLVADVGGLLEATRGHSDLYVAMTRTTGRLGLLHTGRAPDVIAGVPTRQVPTPPAS
;
A
#
# COMPACT_ATOMS: atom_id res chain seq x y z
N LEU A 1 10.76 10.11 17.61
CA LEU A 1 10.26 9.77 18.96
C LEU A 1 11.23 10.14 20.09
N GLY A 2 12.55 10.29 19.91
CA GLY A 2 13.41 10.84 20.98
C GLY A 2 13.36 10.07 22.31
N LEU A 3 12.91 8.81 22.27
CA LEU A 3 12.79 7.94 23.43
C LEU A 3 14.15 7.39 23.81
N GLY A 4 14.38 7.18 25.11
CA GLY A 4 15.48 6.37 25.58
C GLY A 4 15.37 4.94 25.05
N THR A 5 16.50 4.22 24.96
CA THR A 5 16.56 2.86 24.41
C THR A 5 15.69 1.85 25.16
N GLU A 6 15.47 2.05 26.46
CA GLU A 6 14.63 1.17 27.29
C GLU A 6 13.13 1.42 27.05
N ASP A 7 12.68 2.67 27.03
CA ASP A 7 11.29 3.03 26.74
C ASP A 7 10.87 2.58 25.32
N ALA A 8 11.79 2.68 24.35
CA ALA A 8 11.55 2.17 23.01
C ALA A 8 11.48 0.63 22.96
N ALA A 9 12.28 -0.06 23.79
CA ALA A 9 12.28 -1.52 23.85
C ALA A 9 10.98 -2.07 24.45
N GLU A 10 10.44 -1.43 25.49
CA GLU A 10 9.14 -1.81 26.06
C GLU A 10 7.99 -1.64 25.05
N LEU A 11 7.98 -0.54 24.29
CA LEU A 11 6.97 -0.29 23.26
C LEU A 11 7.06 -1.27 22.07
N LEU A 12 8.25 -1.81 21.81
CA LEU A 12 8.47 -2.81 20.75
C LEU A 12 8.31 -4.24 21.25
N HIS A 13 8.19 -4.46 22.56
CA HIS A 13 8.09 -5.78 23.15
C HIS A 13 6.74 -6.42 22.81
N ARG A 14 6.78 -7.49 22.03
CA ARG A 14 5.62 -8.34 21.75
C ARG A 14 5.74 -9.63 22.55
N ALA A 15 4.60 -10.11 23.06
CA ALA A 15 4.56 -11.43 23.69
C ALA A 15 5.05 -12.51 22.69
N PRO A 16 5.78 -13.54 23.15
CA PRO A 16 6.19 -14.66 22.30
C PRO A 16 4.99 -15.24 21.54
N GLY A 17 5.11 -15.38 20.21
CA GLY A 17 4.02 -15.83 19.34
C GLY A 17 3.18 -14.73 18.71
N GLY A 18 3.46 -13.45 18.98
CA GLY A 18 2.77 -12.29 18.37
C GLY A 18 2.99 -12.10 16.85
N GLY A 19 3.68 -13.03 16.19
CA GLY A 19 3.92 -13.02 14.75
C GLY A 19 4.87 -11.92 14.27
N TRP A 20 5.14 -11.93 12.96
CA TRP A 20 5.92 -10.90 12.27
C TRP A 20 4.97 -9.90 11.63
N GLY A 21 5.30 -8.62 11.75
CA GLY A 21 4.65 -7.52 11.04
C GLY A 21 5.48 -7.06 9.83
N PRO A 22 4.93 -6.19 8.97
CA PRO A 22 5.61 -5.71 7.77
C PRO A 22 6.97 -5.04 8.02
N ALA A 23 7.11 -4.33 9.15
CA ALA A 23 8.36 -3.68 9.52
C ALA A 23 9.50 -4.67 9.86
N ASP A 24 9.15 -5.88 10.29
CA ASP A 24 10.14 -6.89 10.72
C ASP A 24 10.88 -7.49 9.51
N VAL A 25 10.29 -7.46 8.32
CA VAL A 25 10.89 -7.99 7.08
C VAL A 25 12.26 -7.35 6.79
N ALA A 26 12.34 -6.02 6.86
CA ALA A 26 13.59 -5.32 6.60
C ALA A 26 14.62 -5.51 7.71
N LEU A 27 14.18 -5.74 8.96
CA LEU A 27 15.06 -6.04 10.08
C LEU A 27 15.66 -7.44 9.96
N LEU A 28 14.86 -8.42 9.53
CA LEU A 28 15.30 -9.78 9.27
C LEU A 28 16.27 -9.86 8.10
N ASP A 29 16.02 -9.08 7.04
CA ASP A 29 16.96 -8.94 5.92
C ASP A 29 18.32 -8.41 6.41
N GLU A 30 18.31 -7.34 7.21
CA GLU A 30 19.55 -6.77 7.76
C GLU A 30 20.24 -7.74 8.73
N ALA A 31 19.48 -8.46 9.56
CA ALA A 31 20.02 -9.47 10.47
C ALA A 31 20.73 -10.61 9.71
N ALA A 32 20.16 -11.07 8.59
CA ALA A 32 20.78 -12.09 7.74
C ALA A 32 22.13 -11.61 7.15
N GLU A 33 22.27 -10.32 6.89
CA GLU A 33 23.53 -9.74 6.40
C GLU A 33 24.58 -9.62 7.51
N LEU A 34 24.15 -9.34 8.75
CA LEU A 34 25.05 -9.22 9.90
C LEU A 34 25.50 -10.58 10.44
N LEU A 35 24.59 -11.56 10.47
CA LEU A 35 24.86 -12.91 10.97
C LEU A 35 25.54 -13.80 9.92
N GLY A 36 25.32 -13.50 8.63
CA GLY A 36 25.72 -14.37 7.53
C GLY A 36 24.76 -15.55 7.34
N VAL A 37 25.04 -16.39 6.34
CA VAL A 37 24.31 -17.61 6.06
C VAL A 37 25.18 -18.80 6.46
N ASP A 38 24.67 -19.66 7.35
CA ASP A 38 25.25 -20.98 7.57
C ASP A 38 24.66 -21.94 6.54
N ASP A 39 25.40 -22.18 5.46
CA ASP A 39 25.03 -23.06 4.36
C ASP A 39 25.57 -24.48 4.54
N THR A 40 26.13 -24.82 5.71
CA THR A 40 26.82 -26.10 5.95
C THR A 40 25.92 -27.30 5.65
N ASP A 41 24.67 -27.26 6.11
CA ASP A 41 23.69 -28.33 5.91
C ASP A 41 23.19 -28.39 4.46
N ALA A 42 22.95 -27.24 3.83
CA ALA A 42 22.55 -27.16 2.42
C ALA A 42 23.67 -27.71 1.52
N ALA A 43 24.91 -27.29 1.75
CA ALA A 43 26.09 -27.80 1.04
C ALA A 43 26.30 -29.30 1.30
N ALA A 44 26.00 -29.81 2.49
CA ALA A 44 26.05 -31.24 2.77
C ALA A 44 24.97 -32.03 2.01
N ALA A 45 23.74 -31.51 1.93
CA ALA A 45 22.65 -32.10 1.16
C ALA A 45 22.94 -32.10 -0.34
N ASP A 46 23.48 -31.00 -0.88
CA ASP A 46 23.86 -30.89 -2.29
C ASP A 46 24.97 -31.89 -2.64
N ARG A 47 26.00 -32.01 -1.77
CA ARG A 47 27.04 -33.05 -1.92
C ARG A 47 26.44 -34.46 -1.93
N ALA A 48 25.54 -34.76 -1.00
CA ALA A 48 24.89 -36.07 -0.92
C ALA A 48 24.01 -36.38 -2.15
N THR A 49 23.30 -35.38 -2.69
CA THR A 49 22.53 -35.51 -3.93
C THR A 49 23.46 -35.76 -5.12
N ARG A 50 24.53 -34.96 -5.25
CA ARG A 50 25.52 -35.14 -6.30
C ARG A 50 26.19 -36.52 -6.26
N GLU A 51 26.51 -37.02 -5.07
CA GLU A 51 27.05 -38.38 -4.89
C GLU A 51 26.07 -39.46 -5.34
N ARG A 52 24.77 -39.31 -5.01
CA ARG A 52 23.70 -40.22 -5.46
C ARG A 52 23.57 -40.22 -6.98
N ASP A 53 23.61 -39.05 -7.62
CA ASP A 53 23.48 -38.90 -9.07
C ASP A 53 24.68 -39.52 -9.79
N LEU A 54 25.89 -39.30 -9.30
CA LEU A 54 27.11 -39.94 -9.81
C LEU A 54 27.06 -41.46 -9.66
N ALA A 55 26.62 -41.96 -8.51
CA ALA A 55 26.47 -43.40 -8.28
C ALA A 55 25.41 -44.02 -9.21
N TYR A 56 24.30 -43.32 -9.46
CA TYR A 56 23.29 -43.73 -10.44
C TYR A 56 23.86 -43.76 -11.86
N ALA A 57 24.51 -42.68 -12.31
CA ALA A 57 25.12 -42.59 -13.64
C ALA A 57 26.15 -43.72 -13.88
N ARG A 58 27.00 -44.03 -12.88
CA ARG A 58 27.95 -45.15 -12.94
C ARG A 58 27.26 -46.50 -13.17
N ARG A 59 26.16 -46.77 -12.48
CA ARG A 59 25.39 -48.02 -12.65
C ARG A 59 24.76 -48.11 -14.05
N VAL A 60 24.19 -47.02 -14.55
CA VAL A 60 23.60 -46.98 -15.89
C VAL A 60 24.64 -47.20 -16.98
N LEU A 61 25.82 -46.56 -16.88
CA LEU A 61 26.90 -46.74 -17.85
C LEU A 61 27.45 -48.18 -17.83
N ALA A 62 27.60 -48.79 -16.65
CA ALA A 62 28.04 -50.18 -16.52
C ALA A 62 27.06 -51.18 -17.14
N GLY A 63 25.75 -50.91 -17.05
CA GLY A 63 24.71 -51.78 -17.62
C GLY A 63 24.41 -51.56 -19.11
N SER A 64 24.71 -50.37 -19.65
CA SER A 64 24.37 -50.00 -21.04
C SER A 64 25.49 -50.24 -22.07
N GLY A 65 26.73 -50.47 -21.62
CA GLY A 65 27.88 -50.70 -22.52
C GLY A 65 28.31 -49.47 -23.33
N THR A 66 27.78 -48.30 -22.99
CA THR A 66 28.05 -47.02 -23.65
C THR A 66 29.52 -46.62 -23.45
N ARG A 67 30.27 -46.40 -24.54
CA ARG A 67 31.68 -45.98 -24.50
C ARG A 67 31.82 -44.51 -24.91
N GLY A 68 32.67 -43.76 -24.22
CA GLY A 68 32.99 -42.37 -24.56
C GLY A 68 32.23 -41.28 -23.78
N VAL A 69 31.37 -41.65 -22.82
CA VAL A 69 30.70 -40.70 -21.91
C VAL A 69 31.09 -41.02 -20.47
N SER A 70 31.57 -40.03 -19.72
CA SER A 70 31.89 -40.21 -18.29
C SER A 70 30.63 -40.17 -17.42
N ALA A 71 30.71 -40.73 -16.22
CA ALA A 71 29.60 -40.68 -15.26
C ALA A 71 29.29 -39.24 -14.84
N GLU A 72 30.32 -38.41 -14.77
CA GLU A 72 30.23 -36.98 -14.48
C GLU A 72 29.48 -36.24 -15.60
N ALA A 73 29.86 -36.46 -16.87
CA ALA A 73 29.17 -35.85 -18.02
C ALA A 73 27.70 -36.32 -18.15
N MET A 74 27.42 -37.56 -17.76
CA MET A 74 26.06 -38.07 -17.71
C MET A 74 25.28 -37.42 -16.56
N ALA A 75 25.83 -37.38 -15.35
CA ALA A 75 25.19 -36.76 -14.19
C ALA A 75 24.94 -35.26 -14.40
N ASP A 76 25.85 -34.53 -15.06
CA ASP A 76 25.66 -33.11 -15.40
C ASP A 76 24.55 -32.89 -16.42
N ARG A 77 24.36 -33.84 -17.35
CA ARG A 77 23.25 -33.78 -18.32
C ARG A 77 21.89 -34.05 -17.68
N PHE A 78 21.87 -34.83 -16.61
CA PHE A 78 20.66 -35.10 -15.81
C PHE A 78 20.52 -34.17 -14.60
N ALA A 79 21.50 -33.29 -14.35
CA ALA A 79 21.38 -32.26 -13.33
C ALA A 79 20.20 -31.37 -13.70
N GLU A 80 19.26 -31.23 -12.77
CA GLU A 80 18.09 -30.40 -12.99
C GLU A 80 18.55 -28.97 -13.30
N SER A 81 18.30 -28.55 -14.54
CA SER A 81 18.40 -27.15 -14.90
C SER A 81 17.20 -26.46 -14.27
N ASP A 82 17.42 -25.41 -13.50
CA ASP A 82 16.34 -24.62 -12.94
C ASP A 82 15.44 -24.08 -14.07
N THR A 83 14.26 -24.69 -14.23
CA THR A 83 13.30 -24.39 -15.31
C THR A 83 12.40 -23.22 -14.99
N ARG A 84 12.51 -22.66 -13.78
CA ARG A 84 11.76 -21.50 -13.35
C ARG A 84 12.05 -20.30 -14.26
N VAL A 85 11.02 -19.51 -14.50
CA VAL A 85 11.21 -18.25 -15.24
C VAL A 85 12.05 -17.27 -14.41
N LEU A 86 12.66 -16.27 -15.06
CA LEU A 86 13.54 -15.30 -14.40
C LEU A 86 12.91 -14.68 -13.14
N ALA A 87 11.62 -14.36 -13.20
CA ALA A 87 10.88 -13.76 -12.09
C ALA A 87 10.82 -14.70 -10.86
N GLU A 88 10.54 -15.98 -11.08
CA GLU A 88 10.48 -16.98 -10.00
C GLU A 88 11.85 -17.23 -9.39
N ARG A 89 12.90 -17.26 -10.22
CA ARG A 89 14.29 -17.38 -9.76
C ARG A 89 14.70 -16.19 -8.90
N ALA A 90 14.39 -14.97 -9.36
CA ALA A 90 14.67 -13.76 -8.62
C ALA A 90 13.88 -13.68 -7.30
N ALA A 91 12.59 -14.07 -7.32
CA ALA A 91 11.74 -14.04 -6.12
C ALA A 91 12.19 -15.04 -5.04
N ALA A 92 12.76 -16.18 -5.45
CA ALA A 92 13.25 -17.19 -4.52
C ALA A 92 14.65 -16.87 -3.93
N ASP A 93 15.37 -15.92 -4.53
CA ASP A 93 16.73 -15.57 -4.14
C ASP A 93 16.79 -14.16 -3.53
N ARG A 94 16.92 -14.08 -2.20
CA ARG A 94 17.03 -12.80 -1.50
C ARG A 94 18.28 -11.98 -1.92
N THR A 95 19.31 -12.65 -2.45
CA THR A 95 20.57 -12.03 -2.87
C THR A 95 20.54 -11.54 -4.32
N TRP A 96 19.41 -11.73 -4.99
CA TRP A 96 19.24 -11.34 -6.38
C TRP A 96 19.52 -9.84 -6.59
N ALA A 97 20.37 -9.54 -7.57
CA ALA A 97 20.67 -8.17 -7.98
C ALA A 97 19.81 -7.78 -9.18
N TYR A 98 18.92 -6.81 -8.99
CA TYR A 98 18.11 -6.24 -10.05
C TYR A 98 18.88 -5.14 -10.78
N GLY A 99 18.74 -5.11 -12.11
CA GLY A 99 19.32 -4.06 -12.94
C GLY A 99 18.65 -2.70 -12.74
N HIS A 100 17.33 -2.71 -12.50
CA HIS A 100 16.48 -1.54 -12.28
C HIS A 100 15.31 -1.90 -11.37
N ALA A 101 14.83 -0.94 -10.58
CA ALA A 101 13.60 -1.09 -9.79
C ALA A 101 12.68 0.12 -9.97
N VAL A 102 11.38 -0.14 -10.10
CA VAL A 102 10.33 0.88 -10.01
C VAL A 102 9.69 0.75 -8.65
N VAL A 103 9.61 1.86 -7.92
CA VAL A 103 9.03 1.93 -6.58
C VAL A 103 7.92 2.95 -6.63
N ASP A 104 6.69 2.46 -6.57
CA ASP A 104 5.51 3.28 -6.43
C ASP A 104 5.15 3.47 -4.94
N GLU A 105 4.43 4.54 -4.62
CA GLU A 105 4.10 4.96 -3.25
C GLU A 105 5.32 4.96 -2.32
N ALA A 106 6.46 5.41 -2.85
CA ALA A 106 7.75 5.23 -2.21
C ALA A 106 7.92 6.03 -0.90
N GLN A 107 7.03 6.99 -0.65
CA GLN A 107 6.93 7.70 0.63
C GLN A 107 6.50 6.79 1.79
N GLU A 108 5.91 5.62 1.53
CA GLU A 108 5.51 4.67 2.58
C GLU A 108 6.69 3.89 3.16
N LEU A 109 7.77 3.77 2.38
CA LEU A 109 8.93 2.98 2.76
C LEU A 109 9.69 3.63 3.90
N SER A 110 9.94 2.82 4.93
CA SER A 110 10.84 3.15 6.02
C SER A 110 12.30 3.17 5.58
N PRO A 111 13.19 3.85 6.34
CA PRO A 111 14.62 3.84 6.06
C PRO A 111 15.23 2.43 5.96
N MET A 112 14.74 1.47 6.77
CA MET A 112 15.21 0.09 6.71
C MET A 112 14.76 -0.62 5.43
N GLN A 113 13.54 -0.37 4.96
CA GLN A 113 13.07 -0.92 3.68
C GLN A 113 13.84 -0.31 2.50
N TRP A 114 14.20 0.96 2.55
CA TRP A 114 15.09 1.58 1.56
C TRP A 114 16.48 0.93 1.53
N ARG A 115 17.07 0.64 2.70
CA ARG A 115 18.34 -0.11 2.77
C ARG A 115 18.22 -1.49 2.13
N MET A 116 17.17 -2.23 2.49
CA MET A 116 16.85 -3.56 1.94
C MET A 116 16.72 -3.50 0.41
N LEU A 117 16.02 -2.50 -0.12
CA LEU A 117 15.81 -2.32 -1.55
C LEU A 117 17.09 -1.91 -2.30
N LEU A 118 17.85 -0.94 -1.76
CA LEU A 118 19.08 -0.45 -2.38
C LEU A 118 20.18 -1.52 -2.42
N ARG A 119 20.19 -2.47 -1.48
CA ARG A 119 21.08 -3.65 -1.49
C ARG A 119 20.84 -4.52 -2.73
N ARG A 120 19.59 -4.63 -3.14
CA ARG A 120 19.13 -5.42 -4.31
C ARG A 120 19.26 -4.67 -5.64
N VAL A 121 19.61 -3.38 -5.62
CA VAL A 121 19.87 -2.58 -6.83
C VAL A 121 21.25 -1.92 -6.73
N PRO A 122 22.36 -2.68 -6.87
CA PRO A 122 23.71 -2.13 -6.69
C PRO A 122 24.03 -0.97 -7.64
N SER A 123 23.48 -1.03 -8.86
CA SER A 123 23.57 0.03 -9.87
C SER A 123 23.04 1.37 -9.39
N GLY A 124 22.09 1.37 -8.44
CA GLY A 124 21.33 2.55 -8.04
C GLY A 124 20.39 3.05 -9.13
N SER A 125 20.03 2.20 -10.10
CA SER A 125 19.03 2.54 -11.11
C SER A 125 17.62 2.33 -10.56
N LEU A 126 16.96 3.41 -10.14
CA LEU A 126 15.60 3.38 -9.61
C LEU A 126 14.72 4.41 -10.33
N THR A 127 13.45 4.07 -10.49
CA THR A 127 12.37 5.02 -10.76
C THR A 127 11.50 5.08 -9.52
N VAL A 128 11.50 6.21 -8.84
CA VAL A 128 10.80 6.40 -7.57
C VAL A 128 9.62 7.34 -7.81
N VAL A 129 8.42 6.87 -7.47
CA VAL A 129 7.15 7.56 -7.67
C VAL A 129 6.42 7.63 -6.34
N GLY A 130 5.77 8.76 -6.08
CA GLY A 130 5.00 8.96 -4.85
C GLY A 130 4.70 10.42 -4.57
N ASP A 131 3.90 10.64 -3.52
CA ASP A 131 3.57 11.96 -2.99
C ASP A 131 3.75 11.95 -1.47
N VAL A 132 4.72 12.73 -0.97
CA VAL A 132 5.03 12.79 0.47
C VAL A 132 3.86 13.30 1.32
N ASN A 133 2.90 14.01 0.72
CA ASN A 133 1.69 14.47 1.40
C ASN A 133 0.62 13.37 1.53
N GLN A 134 0.83 12.20 0.91
CA GLN A 134 -0.03 11.03 1.01
C GLN A 134 0.55 9.95 1.92
N THR A 135 1.59 10.27 2.72
CA THR A 135 2.24 9.32 3.63
C THR A 135 1.36 8.95 4.85
N SER A 136 0.96 7.68 4.96
CA SER A 136 0.23 7.17 6.15
C SER A 136 1.10 6.33 7.07
N SER A 137 2.25 5.84 6.56
CA SER A 137 3.25 5.16 7.37
C SER A 137 3.90 6.12 8.38
N VAL A 138 3.97 5.69 9.64
CA VAL A 138 4.72 6.42 10.69
C VAL A 138 6.21 6.47 10.36
N GLY A 139 6.74 5.41 9.75
CA GLY A 139 8.12 5.34 9.29
C GLY A 139 8.35 5.92 7.89
N GLY A 140 7.29 6.40 7.23
CA GLY A 140 7.34 6.92 5.86
C GLY A 140 8.13 8.22 5.75
N SER A 141 8.53 8.54 4.52
CA SER A 141 9.26 9.75 4.18
C SER A 141 8.32 10.95 4.07
N THR A 142 8.66 12.04 4.74
CA THR A 142 7.94 13.33 4.65
C THR A 142 8.62 14.32 3.70
N SER A 143 9.78 13.97 3.14
CA SER A 143 10.55 14.80 2.22
C SER A 143 11.50 13.94 1.40
N TRP A 144 11.49 14.14 0.08
CA TRP A 144 12.43 13.47 -0.83
C TRP A 144 13.87 13.90 -0.59
N ASP A 145 14.11 15.16 -0.21
CA ASP A 145 15.45 15.65 0.12
C ASP A 145 16.00 14.97 1.38
N SER A 146 15.15 14.81 2.40
CA SER A 146 15.52 14.06 3.62
C SER A 146 15.84 12.59 3.32
N LEU A 147 15.13 11.98 2.37
CA LEU A 147 15.44 10.62 1.91
C LEU A 147 16.76 10.57 1.13
N ALA A 148 16.98 11.50 0.20
CA ALA A 148 18.22 11.58 -0.58
C ALA A 148 19.45 11.80 0.32
N ALA A 149 19.32 12.62 1.36
CA ALA A 149 20.37 12.90 2.34
C ALA A 149 20.82 11.66 3.14
N GLN A 150 19.93 10.66 3.33
CA GLN A 150 20.28 9.37 3.97
C GLN A 150 21.17 8.50 3.08
N HIS A 151 21.26 8.82 1.78
CA HIS A 151 22.01 8.06 0.79
C HIS A 151 22.96 8.96 -0.03
N PRO A 152 23.94 9.64 0.62
CA PRO A 152 24.75 10.69 0.01
C PRO A 152 25.68 10.23 -1.13
N ARG A 153 25.89 8.91 -1.25
CA ARG A 153 26.68 8.30 -2.33
C ARG A 153 25.88 8.10 -3.62
N ARG A 154 24.58 8.41 -3.61
CA ARG A 154 23.67 8.26 -4.74
C ARG A 154 23.28 9.64 -5.27
N ARG A 155 23.12 9.74 -6.59
CA ARG A 155 22.64 10.96 -7.25
C ARG A 155 21.15 10.78 -7.54
N TRP A 156 20.38 11.84 -7.33
CA TRP A 156 18.94 11.85 -7.48
C TRP A 156 18.53 13.09 -8.28
N THR A 157 17.49 12.93 -9.08
CA THR A 157 16.80 14.05 -9.74
C THR A 157 15.33 13.92 -9.40
N VAL A 158 14.73 14.99 -8.91
CA VAL A 158 13.30 15.06 -8.62
C VAL A 158 12.64 15.84 -9.76
N VAL A 159 11.59 15.27 -10.33
CA VAL A 159 10.74 15.93 -11.32
C VAL A 159 9.32 15.87 -10.79
N GLU A 160 8.69 17.03 -10.61
CA GLU A 160 7.34 17.14 -10.11
C GLU A 160 6.34 17.19 -11.28
N LEU A 161 5.26 16.41 -11.17
CA LEU A 161 4.15 16.42 -12.12
C LEU A 161 3.06 17.33 -11.58
N THR A 162 2.94 18.53 -12.15
CA THR A 162 2.06 19.59 -11.63
C THR A 162 0.66 19.59 -12.23
N VAL A 163 0.36 18.69 -13.17
CA VAL A 163 -0.95 18.61 -13.86
C VAL A 163 -1.66 17.32 -13.47
N ASN A 164 -2.85 17.45 -12.90
CA ASN A 164 -3.69 16.34 -12.50
C ASN A 164 -4.79 16.07 -13.55
N TYR A 165 -4.81 14.87 -14.11
CA TYR A 165 -5.85 14.45 -15.06
C TYR A 165 -6.95 13.61 -14.40
N ARG A 166 -6.71 13.10 -13.18
CA ARG A 166 -7.53 12.10 -12.50
C ARG A 166 -8.50 12.71 -11.50
N THR A 167 -8.09 13.68 -10.70
CA THR A 167 -8.97 14.29 -9.69
C THR A 167 -9.49 15.63 -10.22
N PRO A 168 -10.82 15.87 -10.23
CA PRO A 168 -11.37 17.16 -10.66
C PRO A 168 -10.92 18.34 -9.79
N GLN A 169 -10.90 19.54 -10.36
CA GLN A 169 -10.52 20.77 -9.66
C GLN A 169 -11.41 21.00 -8.44
N SER A 170 -12.72 20.76 -8.53
CA SER A 170 -13.64 20.93 -7.41
C SER A 170 -13.25 20.09 -6.19
N VAL A 171 -12.78 18.86 -6.41
CA VAL A 171 -12.29 17.95 -5.37
C VAL A 171 -10.94 18.42 -4.84
N MET A 172 -10.01 18.85 -5.70
CA MET A 172 -8.72 19.38 -5.28
C MET A 172 -8.86 20.66 -4.45
N ASP A 173 -9.79 21.55 -4.80
CA ASP A 173 -10.10 22.76 -4.05
C ASP A 173 -10.64 22.42 -2.66
N ALA A 174 -11.49 21.40 -2.55
CA ALA A 174 -11.98 20.89 -1.27
C ALA A 174 -10.87 20.25 -0.42
N ALA A 175 -9.90 19.57 -1.04
CA ALA A 175 -8.79 18.90 -0.36
C ALA A 175 -7.62 19.84 -0.01
N LEU A 176 -7.50 21.00 -0.68
CA LEU A 176 -6.40 21.95 -0.50
C LEU A 176 -6.22 22.44 0.96
N PRO A 177 -7.27 22.75 1.74
CA PRO A 177 -7.08 23.10 3.15
C PRO A 177 -6.51 21.96 3.99
N VAL A 178 -6.86 20.70 3.68
CA VAL A 178 -6.31 19.51 4.33
C VAL A 178 -4.83 19.37 4.00
N LEU A 179 -4.47 19.55 2.72
CA LEU A 179 -3.08 19.57 2.26
C LEU A 179 -2.24 20.64 2.98
N ARG A 180 -2.77 21.87 3.07
CA ARG A 180 -2.10 23.00 3.73
C ARG A 180 -1.99 22.86 5.24
N ALA A 181 -2.85 22.07 5.87
CA ALA A 181 -2.72 21.74 7.28
C ALA A 181 -1.51 20.83 7.55
N MET A 182 -1.08 20.02 6.57
CA MET A 182 0.12 19.19 6.65
C MET A 182 1.38 19.94 6.21
N ASP A 183 1.29 20.63 5.08
CA ASP A 183 2.36 21.44 4.51
C ASP A 183 1.81 22.81 4.09
N PRO A 184 2.02 23.86 4.90
CA PRO A 184 1.55 25.21 4.58
C PRO A 184 2.08 25.78 3.26
N ALA A 185 3.21 25.27 2.76
CA ALA A 185 3.81 25.70 1.50
C ALA A 185 3.30 24.88 0.29
N ALA A 186 2.56 23.80 0.51
CA ALA A 186 2.11 22.93 -0.56
C ALA A 186 1.16 23.64 -1.52
N THR A 187 1.43 23.42 -2.81
CA THR A 187 0.58 23.83 -3.92
C THR A 187 -0.11 22.61 -4.49
N ALA A 188 -1.45 22.63 -4.57
CA ALA A 188 -2.17 21.56 -5.25
C ALA A 188 -1.82 21.55 -6.75
N PRO A 189 -1.74 20.37 -7.38
CA PRO A 189 -1.59 20.27 -8.83
C PRO A 189 -2.78 20.92 -9.54
N VAL A 190 -2.54 21.45 -10.73
CA VAL A 190 -3.57 22.04 -11.59
C VAL A 190 -4.38 20.91 -12.21
N SER A 191 -5.67 20.82 -11.88
CA SER A 191 -6.54 19.81 -12.46
C SER A 191 -6.97 20.20 -13.87
N ALA A 192 -6.74 19.30 -14.83
CA ALA A 192 -7.16 19.48 -16.22
C ALA A 192 -8.69 19.38 -16.41
N ARG A 193 -9.40 18.87 -15.41
CA ARG A 193 -10.86 18.70 -15.40
C ARG A 193 -11.45 19.54 -14.26
N SER A 194 -12.47 20.34 -14.54
CA SER A 194 -13.15 21.11 -13.47
C SER A 194 -13.97 20.21 -12.54
N GLY A 195 -14.66 19.21 -13.10
CA GLY A 195 -15.68 18.42 -12.42
C GLY A 195 -17.04 19.10 -12.47
N GLU A 196 -18.10 18.35 -12.74
CA GLU A 196 -19.48 18.87 -12.78
C GLU A 196 -20.14 18.80 -11.39
N ASP A 197 -19.78 17.79 -10.60
CA ASP A 197 -20.26 17.63 -9.24
C ASP A 197 -19.50 18.50 -8.25
N THR A 198 -20.27 19.13 -7.35
CA THR A 198 -19.73 19.92 -6.24
C THR A 198 -19.56 19.03 -5.02
N PRO A 199 -18.34 18.90 -4.46
CA PRO A 199 -18.13 18.22 -3.20
C PRO A 199 -19.02 18.78 -2.10
N TRP A 200 -19.49 17.91 -1.21
CA TRP A 200 -20.38 18.31 -0.14
C TRP A 200 -20.01 17.69 1.18
N ARG A 201 -20.41 18.35 2.27
CA ARG A 201 -20.33 17.81 3.62
C ARG A 201 -21.71 17.70 4.25
N LEU A 202 -21.86 16.76 5.18
CA LEU A 202 -23.07 16.59 5.96
C LEU A 202 -22.74 16.31 7.42
N GLU A 203 -23.38 17.05 8.32
CA GLU A 203 -23.36 16.78 9.76
C GLU A 203 -24.33 15.65 10.08
N VAL A 204 -23.88 14.69 10.88
CA VAL A 204 -24.69 13.55 11.33
C VAL A 204 -24.73 13.56 12.86
N GLU A 205 -25.93 13.73 13.42
CA GLU A 205 -26.13 13.88 14.88
C GLU A 205 -26.24 12.53 15.61
N ASP A 206 -26.92 11.54 15.02
CA ASP A 206 -27.26 10.30 15.71
C ASP A 206 -26.53 9.07 15.13
N ASP A 207 -27.09 8.46 14.09
CA ASP A 207 -26.63 7.17 13.58
C ASP A 207 -25.77 7.35 12.34
N LEU A 208 -24.48 7.61 12.56
CA LEU A 208 -23.50 7.75 11.47
C LEU A 208 -23.50 6.51 10.56
N VAL A 209 -23.62 5.31 11.12
CA VAL A 209 -23.55 4.06 10.34
C VAL A 209 -24.76 3.94 9.41
N ALA A 210 -25.98 4.08 9.93
CA ALA A 210 -27.19 4.00 9.13
C ALA A 210 -27.31 5.15 8.10
N VAL A 211 -26.91 6.36 8.47
CA VAL A 211 -26.88 7.50 7.56
C VAL A 211 -25.88 7.28 6.44
N THR A 212 -24.68 6.78 6.75
CA THR A 212 -23.65 6.45 5.75
C THR A 212 -24.15 5.38 4.80
N ALA A 213 -24.74 4.29 5.30
CA ALA A 213 -25.25 3.21 4.45
C ALA A 213 -26.33 3.69 3.46
N ARG A 214 -27.27 4.51 3.94
CA ARG A 214 -28.30 5.12 3.08
C ARG A 214 -27.71 6.05 2.03
N LEU A 215 -26.74 6.88 2.40
CA LEU A 215 -26.07 7.78 1.45
C LEU A 215 -25.20 7.01 0.45
N ALA A 216 -24.55 5.94 0.89
CA ALA A 216 -23.80 5.05 0.00
C ALA A 216 -24.71 4.46 -1.08
N ALA A 217 -25.92 3.99 -0.72
CA ALA A 217 -26.88 3.51 -1.71
C ALA A 217 -27.35 4.60 -2.70
N GLN A 218 -27.56 5.84 -2.21
CA GLN A 218 -27.95 6.97 -3.07
C GLN A 218 -26.83 7.38 -4.04
N GLU A 219 -25.61 7.52 -3.54
CA GLU A 219 -24.46 7.90 -4.37
C GLU A 219 -24.07 6.77 -5.33
N HIS A 220 -24.13 5.51 -4.91
CA HIS A 220 -23.89 4.35 -5.78
C HIS A 220 -24.88 4.31 -6.95
N ALA A 221 -26.17 4.53 -6.68
CA ALA A 221 -27.18 4.60 -7.72
C ALA A 221 -26.96 5.77 -8.68
N ALA A 222 -26.48 6.92 -8.17
CA ALA A 222 -26.20 8.11 -8.99
C ALA A 222 -24.96 7.97 -9.90
N LEU A 223 -24.09 6.98 -9.66
CA LEU A 223 -22.91 6.72 -10.47
C LEU A 223 -23.20 5.87 -11.72
N GLU A 224 -24.46 5.44 -11.93
CA GLU A 224 -24.90 4.72 -13.14
C GLU A 224 -24.01 3.51 -13.53
N GLY A 225 -23.53 2.75 -12.54
CA GLY A 225 -22.63 1.60 -12.74
C GLY A 225 -21.15 1.87 -12.49
N GLY A 226 -20.79 3.09 -12.08
CA GLY A 226 -19.46 3.42 -11.56
C GLY A 226 -19.17 2.81 -10.19
N HIS A 227 -17.92 2.98 -9.74
CA HIS A 227 -17.42 2.46 -8.48
C HIS A 227 -17.51 3.49 -7.36
N LEU A 228 -18.11 3.10 -6.22
CA LEU A 228 -18.16 3.88 -4.99
C LEU A 228 -17.22 3.28 -3.94
N ALA A 229 -16.45 4.14 -3.27
CA ALA A 229 -15.79 3.78 -2.01
C ALA A 229 -16.39 4.52 -0.82
N VAL A 230 -16.74 3.78 0.22
CA VAL A 230 -16.98 4.31 1.56
C VAL A 230 -15.67 4.18 2.34
N ILE A 231 -15.07 5.32 2.69
CA ILE A 231 -13.78 5.36 3.39
C ILE A 231 -13.99 5.86 4.82
N ALA A 232 -13.52 5.12 5.81
CA ALA A 232 -13.77 5.42 7.22
C ALA A 232 -12.58 5.07 8.13
N PRO A 233 -12.55 5.54 9.39
CA PRO A 233 -11.61 5.03 10.39
C PRO A 233 -11.69 3.49 10.48
N THR A 234 -10.54 2.82 10.60
CA THR A 234 -10.47 1.34 10.61
C THR A 234 -11.42 0.70 11.62
N ALA A 235 -11.65 1.34 12.76
CA ALA A 235 -12.57 0.86 13.80
C ALA A 235 -14.05 0.84 13.36
N LEU A 236 -14.45 1.74 12.44
CA LEU A 236 -15.84 1.82 11.93
C LEU A 236 -16.10 0.94 10.71
N VAL A 237 -15.05 0.51 10.00
CA VAL A 237 -15.17 -0.29 8.77
C VAL A 237 -16.06 -1.53 8.95
N PRO A 238 -15.94 -2.36 10.02
CA PRO A 238 -16.80 -3.53 10.18
C PRO A 238 -18.29 -3.20 10.31
N ALA A 239 -18.64 -2.16 11.07
CA ALA A 239 -20.02 -1.74 11.27
C ALA A 239 -20.62 -1.15 9.99
N LEU A 240 -19.85 -0.30 9.31
CA LEU A 240 -20.24 0.29 8.02
C LEU A 240 -20.38 -0.78 6.93
N ALA A 241 -19.46 -1.74 6.86
CA ALA A 241 -19.52 -2.85 5.92
C ALA A 241 -20.83 -3.64 6.05
N SER A 242 -21.23 -3.96 7.29
CA SER A 242 -22.49 -4.67 7.54
C SER A 242 -23.70 -3.85 7.07
N ALA A 243 -23.76 -2.57 7.43
CA ALA A 243 -24.91 -1.71 7.08
C ALA A 243 -24.98 -1.38 5.58
N VAL A 244 -23.83 -1.18 4.93
CA VAL A 244 -23.74 -0.93 3.48
C VAL A 244 -24.14 -2.18 2.71
N ALA A 245 -23.75 -3.39 3.14
CA ALA A 245 -24.14 -4.63 2.48
C ALA A 245 -25.67 -4.88 2.48
N GLU A 246 -26.38 -4.37 3.50
CA GLU A 246 -27.85 -4.39 3.53
C GLU A 246 -28.48 -3.41 2.54
N SER A 247 -27.79 -2.31 2.22
CA SER A 247 -28.31 -1.22 1.38
C SER A 247 -27.82 -1.28 -0.09
N VAL A 248 -26.66 -1.89 -0.33
CA VAL A 248 -25.99 -1.99 -1.64
C VAL A 248 -25.57 -3.43 -1.88
N GLN A 249 -26.37 -4.14 -2.68
CA GLN A 249 -26.10 -5.55 -2.99
C GLN A 249 -24.76 -5.72 -3.71
N GLY A 250 -23.94 -6.68 -3.27
CA GLY A 250 -22.63 -6.96 -3.85
C GLY A 250 -21.51 -6.03 -3.40
N SER A 251 -21.74 -5.18 -2.38
CA SER A 251 -20.66 -4.41 -1.76
C SER A 251 -19.62 -5.34 -1.12
N SER A 252 -18.35 -4.96 -1.18
CA SER A 252 -17.25 -5.75 -0.63
C SER A 252 -16.44 -5.01 0.43
N SER A 253 -15.85 -5.75 1.38
CA SER A 253 -15.08 -5.19 2.50
C SER A 253 -14.21 -6.26 3.18
N GLY A 254 -13.32 -5.83 4.09
CA GLY A 254 -12.65 -6.76 5.01
C GLY A 254 -11.68 -7.73 4.32
N ALA A 255 -11.67 -8.99 4.77
CA ALA A 255 -10.77 -10.02 4.23
C ALA A 255 -11.16 -10.47 2.80
N ASP A 256 -12.45 -10.39 2.48
CA ASP A 256 -13.02 -10.80 1.19
C ASP A 256 -13.15 -9.61 0.22
N LEU A 257 -12.29 -8.60 0.37
CA LEU A 257 -12.30 -7.39 -0.45
C LEU A 257 -12.08 -7.74 -1.93
N ASP A 258 -13.13 -7.60 -2.72
CA ASP A 258 -13.11 -7.66 -4.17
C ASP A 258 -13.16 -6.23 -4.71
N LEU A 259 -12.02 -5.81 -5.27
CA LEU A 259 -11.89 -4.47 -5.85
C LEU A 259 -12.68 -4.31 -7.15
N ALA A 260 -13.18 -5.40 -7.74
CA ALA A 260 -14.10 -5.34 -8.88
C ALA A 260 -15.55 -5.01 -8.47
N SER A 261 -15.88 -5.07 -7.17
CA SER A 261 -17.20 -4.66 -6.68
C SER A 261 -17.46 -3.18 -7.00
N SER A 262 -18.70 -2.86 -7.38
CA SER A 262 -19.12 -1.49 -7.66
C SER A 262 -19.27 -0.63 -6.39
N CYS A 263 -19.22 -1.24 -5.20
CA CYS A 263 -19.17 -0.55 -3.92
C CYS A 263 -18.22 -1.27 -2.97
N VAL A 264 -17.30 -0.52 -2.34
CA VAL A 264 -16.38 -1.06 -1.33
C VAL A 264 -16.39 -0.24 -0.05
N VAL A 265 -16.22 -0.89 1.10
CA VAL A 265 -16.05 -0.23 2.41
C VAL A 265 -14.66 -0.53 2.95
N ILE A 266 -13.83 0.50 3.06
CA ILE A 266 -12.39 0.37 3.35
C ILE A 266 -11.89 1.49 4.26
N ASP A 267 -10.68 1.31 4.79
CA ASP A 267 -9.93 2.38 5.46
C ASP A 267 -9.02 3.13 4.45
N PRO A 268 -8.47 4.30 4.82
CA PRO A 268 -7.59 5.08 3.95
C PRO A 268 -6.34 4.33 3.48
N THR A 269 -5.82 3.39 4.28
CA THR A 269 -4.62 2.62 3.91
C THR A 269 -4.93 1.67 2.75
N ARG A 270 -6.10 1.02 2.77
CA ARG A 270 -6.57 0.15 1.68
C ARG A 270 -7.05 0.91 0.44
N ALA A 271 -7.32 2.21 0.55
CA ALA A 271 -7.72 3.04 -0.57
C ALA A 271 -6.53 3.51 -1.43
N LYS A 272 -5.28 3.36 -0.95
CA LYS A 272 -4.06 3.79 -1.66
C LYS A 272 -3.86 3.02 -2.95
N GLY A 273 -3.39 3.73 -3.98
CA GLY A 273 -3.24 3.18 -5.33
C GLY A 273 -4.55 2.85 -6.04
N LEU A 274 -5.72 3.05 -5.41
CA LEU A 274 -7.04 2.83 -6.01
C LEU A 274 -7.69 4.13 -6.44
N GLU A 275 -8.67 4.03 -7.32
CA GLU A 275 -9.46 5.14 -7.84
C GLU A 275 -10.93 4.72 -7.93
N PHE A 276 -11.84 5.64 -7.62
CA PHE A 276 -13.28 5.42 -7.59
C PHE A 276 -14.00 6.58 -8.29
N ASP A 277 -15.14 6.32 -8.91
CA ASP A 277 -15.96 7.38 -9.52
C ASP A 277 -16.63 8.26 -8.46
N GLY A 278 -16.94 7.67 -7.31
CA GLY A 278 -17.41 8.37 -6.13
C GLY A 278 -16.69 7.94 -4.85
N VAL A 279 -16.52 8.87 -3.92
CA VAL A 279 -16.04 8.60 -2.56
C VAL A 279 -16.98 9.23 -1.54
N LEU A 280 -17.35 8.45 -0.53
CA LEU A 280 -18.03 8.90 0.67
C LEU A 280 -17.10 8.69 1.87
N VAL A 281 -16.58 9.76 2.44
CA VAL A 281 -15.76 9.71 3.65
C VAL A 281 -16.67 9.74 4.87
N ALA A 282 -16.69 8.66 5.65
CA ALA A 282 -17.45 8.56 6.88
C ALA A 282 -16.56 8.90 8.10
N ASP A 283 -17.09 9.74 8.99
CA ASP A 283 -16.39 10.24 10.18
C ASP A 283 -15.06 10.99 9.90
N VAL A 284 -15.16 12.16 9.27
CA VAL A 284 -13.99 13.02 9.05
C VAL A 284 -13.31 13.39 10.37
N GLY A 285 -14.06 13.59 11.45
CA GLY A 285 -13.51 13.88 12.79
C GLY A 285 -12.65 12.72 13.30
N GLY A 286 -13.22 11.51 13.31
CA GLY A 286 -12.50 10.30 13.73
C GLY A 286 -11.27 9.99 12.87
N LEU A 287 -11.30 10.29 11.57
CA LEU A 287 -10.09 10.15 10.73
C LEU A 287 -8.99 11.11 11.16
N LEU A 288 -9.32 12.36 11.47
CA LEU A 288 -8.35 13.37 11.88
C LEU A 288 -7.68 13.08 13.22
N GLU A 289 -8.29 12.26 14.09
CA GLU A 289 -7.70 11.81 15.36
C GLU A 289 -6.56 10.80 15.17
N ALA A 290 -6.45 10.15 14.01
CA ALA A 290 -5.36 9.23 13.73
C ALA A 290 -4.00 9.95 13.66
N THR A 291 -2.90 9.22 13.91
CA THR A 291 -1.53 9.79 13.90
C THR A 291 -1.18 10.50 12.59
N ARG A 292 -1.70 10.00 11.46
CA ARG A 292 -1.55 10.60 10.12
C ARG A 292 -2.90 11.10 9.58
N GLY A 293 -3.81 11.50 10.45
CA GLY A 293 -5.22 11.76 10.11
C GLY A 293 -5.46 12.75 8.97
N HIS A 294 -4.65 13.82 8.87
CA HIS A 294 -4.73 14.74 7.73
C HIS A 294 -4.29 14.09 6.42
N SER A 295 -3.26 13.25 6.44
CA SER A 295 -2.81 12.52 5.25
C SER A 295 -3.83 11.47 4.85
N ASP A 296 -4.41 10.78 5.83
CA ASP A 296 -5.44 9.78 5.60
C ASP A 296 -6.71 10.41 4.99
N LEU A 297 -7.12 11.57 5.50
CA LEU A 297 -8.21 12.35 4.93
C LEU A 297 -7.88 12.85 3.52
N TYR A 298 -6.67 13.39 3.30
CA TYR A 298 -6.25 13.87 1.98
C TYR A 298 -6.21 12.74 0.95
N VAL A 299 -5.69 11.56 1.33
CA VAL A 299 -5.75 10.35 0.51
C VAL A 299 -7.21 10.03 0.20
N ALA A 300 -8.06 9.87 1.21
CA ALA A 300 -9.47 9.52 1.02
C ALA A 300 -10.19 10.46 0.05
N MET A 301 -10.04 11.78 0.23
CA MET A 301 -10.65 12.80 -0.62
C MET A 301 -10.17 12.75 -2.07
N THR A 302 -8.92 12.38 -2.31
CA THR A 302 -8.30 12.41 -3.65
C THR A 302 -8.43 11.10 -4.42
N ARG A 303 -9.00 10.04 -3.82
CA ARG A 303 -9.28 8.78 -4.53
C ARG A 303 -10.48 8.85 -5.48
N THR A 304 -11.26 9.94 -5.47
CA THR A 304 -12.37 10.10 -6.41
C THR A 304 -11.94 10.77 -7.72
N THR A 305 -12.53 10.30 -8.83
CA THR A 305 -12.44 10.93 -10.15
C THR A 305 -13.65 11.81 -10.48
N GLY A 306 -14.62 11.90 -9.56
CA GLY A 306 -15.90 12.57 -9.73
C GLY A 306 -16.50 13.06 -8.40
N ARG A 307 -17.37 12.25 -7.80
CA ARG A 307 -18.25 12.66 -6.67
C ARG A 307 -17.54 12.53 -5.32
N LEU A 308 -17.61 13.56 -4.48
CA LEU A 308 -17.08 13.54 -3.11
C LEU A 308 -18.14 13.94 -2.08
N GLY A 309 -18.40 13.06 -1.12
CA GLY A 309 -19.22 13.32 0.07
C GLY A 309 -18.41 13.16 1.36
N LEU A 310 -18.60 14.07 2.31
CA LEU A 310 -17.89 14.09 3.59
C LEU A 310 -18.88 14.08 4.75
N LEU A 311 -18.85 13.05 5.60
CA LEU A 311 -19.69 12.96 6.79
C LEU A 311 -18.87 13.28 8.03
N HIS A 312 -19.41 14.10 8.90
CA HIS A 312 -18.78 14.47 10.16
C HIS A 312 -19.83 14.50 11.27
N THR A 313 -19.38 14.25 12.50
CA THR A 313 -20.23 14.31 13.70
C THR A 313 -19.92 15.59 14.48
N GLY A 314 -20.97 16.26 14.96
CA GLY A 314 -20.85 17.54 15.64
C GLY A 314 -20.26 18.65 14.77
N ARG A 315 -19.43 19.52 15.37
CA ARG A 315 -18.87 20.68 14.65
C ARG A 315 -17.95 20.21 13.52
N ALA A 316 -18.23 20.70 12.30
CA ALA A 316 -17.37 20.49 11.14
C ALA A 316 -15.90 20.89 11.43
N PRO A 317 -14.93 20.00 11.16
CA PRO A 317 -13.51 20.33 11.23
C PRO A 317 -13.17 21.50 10.31
N ASP A 318 -12.30 22.40 10.78
CA ASP A 318 -11.98 23.65 10.07
C ASP A 318 -11.42 23.39 8.64
N VAL A 319 -10.70 22.29 8.45
CA VAL A 319 -10.13 21.86 7.16
C VAL A 319 -11.19 21.50 6.11
N ILE A 320 -12.44 21.24 6.51
CA ILE A 320 -13.56 21.00 5.58
C ILE A 320 -14.68 22.04 5.73
N ALA A 321 -14.49 23.09 6.54
CA ALA A 321 -15.53 24.08 6.81
C ALA A 321 -16.00 24.82 5.54
N GLY A 322 -15.09 25.02 4.58
CA GLY A 322 -15.38 25.63 3.27
C GLY A 322 -16.12 24.72 2.28
N VAL A 323 -16.26 23.42 2.58
CA VAL A 323 -17.03 22.50 1.74
C VAL A 323 -18.53 22.80 1.92
N PRO A 324 -19.30 22.95 0.83
CA PRO A 324 -20.74 23.20 0.88
C PRO A 324 -21.50 22.17 1.73
N THR A 325 -22.45 22.64 2.55
CA THR A 325 -23.29 21.75 3.36
C THR A 325 -24.44 21.22 2.53
N ARG A 326 -24.57 19.89 2.45
CA ARG A 326 -25.76 19.23 1.90
C ARG A 326 -26.81 19.13 2.99
N GLN A 327 -28.07 19.42 2.66
CA GLN A 327 -29.17 19.13 3.57
C GLN A 327 -29.47 17.62 3.54
N VAL A 328 -29.70 17.00 4.70
CA VAL A 328 -30.14 15.61 4.79
C VAL A 328 -31.40 15.47 3.93
N PRO A 329 -31.45 14.57 2.93
CA PRO A 329 -32.70 14.28 2.25
C PRO A 329 -33.70 13.72 3.27
N THR A 330 -34.81 14.42 3.48
CA THR A 330 -35.92 13.93 4.29
C THR A 330 -36.38 12.60 3.70
N PRO A 331 -36.50 11.51 4.48
CA PRO A 331 -37.05 10.28 3.95
C PRO A 331 -38.45 10.55 3.36
N PRO A 332 -38.83 9.89 2.26
CA PRO A 332 -40.19 10.03 1.73
C PRO A 332 -41.17 9.68 2.86
N ALA A 333 -42.15 10.55 3.08
CA ALA A 333 -43.21 10.29 4.04
C ALA A 333 -43.88 8.95 3.69
N SER A 334 -43.99 8.09 4.69
CA SER A 334 -44.56 6.73 4.59
C SER A 334 -46.00 6.74 4.12
#